data_AF-A0A7R6XUF0-F1
#
_entry.id   AF-A0A7R6XUF0-F1
#
_cell.length_a   1.000
_cell.length_b   1.000
_cell.length_c   1.000
_cell.angle_alpha   90.00
_cell.angle_beta   90.00
_cell.angle_gamma   90.00
#
_symmetry.space_group_name_H-M   'P 1'
#
loop_
_entity.id
_entity.type
_entity.pdbx_description
1 polymer ?
#
loop_
_entity_poly.entity_id
_entity_poly.type
_entity_poly.pdbx_seq_one_letter_code
_entity_poly.pdbx_strand_id
1 'polypeptide(L)'
;MTTIVSFIGATAHNRRQAAPSQPYKLAAAAVSALLWLPRFWKARGELAALAAMSECERRDIGLTAFDVENALTLPVDRDPTGVLAQIVDDRRHRREC
;
A
#
# COMPACT_ATOMS: atom_id res chain seq x y z
N MET A 1 33.72 32.02 50.01
CA MET A 1 34.45 30.74 50.20
C MET A 1 33.44 29.61 50.19
N THR A 2 33.69 28.61 49.33
CA THR A 2 33.23 27.20 49.33
C THR A 2 31.73 26.87 49.34
N THR A 3 31.14 25.94 48.56
CA THR A 3 31.49 25.09 47.40
C THR A 3 30.16 24.37 46.99
N ILE A 4 30.12 23.81 45.77
CA ILE A 4 29.32 22.65 45.30
C ILE A 4 28.02 22.95 44.51
N VAL A 5 28.19 22.82 43.20
CA VAL A 5 27.21 22.46 42.16
C VAL A 5 26.69 21.04 42.40
N SER A 6 25.39 20.80 42.25
CA SER A 6 24.81 19.51 41.81
C SER A 6 23.29 19.71 41.58
N PHE A 7 22.59 19.07 40.66
CA PHE A 7 22.89 18.31 39.45
C PHE A 7 21.50 17.97 38.88
N ILE A 8 21.26 18.33 37.62
CA ILE A 8 20.31 17.76 36.65
C ILE A 8 19.28 16.75 37.23
N GLY A 9 18.04 17.22 37.38
CA GLY A 9 16.85 16.40 37.57
C GLY A 9 15.95 16.41 36.34
N ALA A 10 16.53 16.30 35.13
CA ALA A 10 15.75 16.03 33.94
C ALA A 10 15.17 14.61 34.09
N THR A 11 13.89 14.51 34.42
CA THR A 11 13.10 13.28 34.30
C THR A 11 12.93 12.97 32.82
N ALA A 12 14.02 12.57 32.18
CA ALA A 12 13.96 11.80 30.96
C ALA A 12 13.35 10.45 31.36
N HIS A 13 12.02 10.36 31.25
CA HIS A 13 11.34 9.07 31.14
C HIS A 13 11.90 8.37 29.89
N ASN A 14 13.03 7.71 30.09
CA ASN A 14 13.66 6.80 29.17
C ASN A 14 12.72 5.60 29.04
N ARG A 15 11.71 5.76 28.16
CA ARG A 15 10.95 4.66 27.58
C ARG A 15 11.99 3.83 26.84
N ARG A 16 12.60 2.88 27.55
CA ARG A 16 13.45 1.83 27.00
C ARG A 16 12.57 1.02 26.05
N GLN A 17 12.43 1.52 24.83
CA GLN A 17 11.94 0.73 23.72
C GLN A 17 13.05 -0.30 23.50
N ALA A 18 12.87 -1.49 24.07
CA ALA A 18 13.78 -2.60 23.84
C ALA A 18 13.85 -2.81 22.33
N ALA A 19 14.98 -2.45 21.73
CA ALA A 19 15.17 -2.60 20.30
C ALA A 19 14.98 -4.09 19.98
N PRO A 20 14.05 -4.44 19.07
CA PRO A 20 13.78 -5.83 18.78
C PRO A 20 15.08 -6.50 18.31
N SER A 21 15.32 -7.71 18.82
CA SER A 21 16.50 -8.48 18.46
C SER A 21 16.54 -8.71 16.94
N GLN A 22 17.74 -8.75 16.37
CA GLN A 22 17.97 -8.99 14.94
C GLN A 22 17.18 -10.20 14.38
N PRO A 23 17.10 -11.36 15.05
CA PRO A 23 16.28 -12.49 14.55
C PRO A 23 14.78 -12.19 14.52
N TYR A 24 14.25 -11.41 15.47
CA TYR A 24 12.84 -11.00 15.45
C TYR A 24 12.54 -10.10 14.24
N LYS A 25 13.45 -9.18 13.89
CA LYS A 25 13.29 -8.32 12.71
C LYS A 25 13.26 -9.13 11.42
N LEU A 26 14.11 -10.15 11.31
CA LEU A 26 14.12 -11.06 10.15
C LEU A 26 12.84 -11.89 10.07
N ALA A 27 12.37 -12.45 11.19
CA ALA A 27 11.12 -13.19 11.24
C ALA A 27 9.91 -12.30 10.88
N ALA A 28 9.84 -11.08 11.41
CA ALA A 28 8.79 -10.12 11.08
C ALA A 28 8.81 -9.74 9.59
N ALA A 29 9.99 -9.49 9.02
CA ALA A 29 10.13 -9.22 7.59
C ALA A 29 9.70 -10.43 6.73
N ALA A 30 10.08 -11.65 7.13
CA ALA A 30 9.69 -12.88 6.44
C ALA A 30 8.16 -13.08 6.47
N VAL A 31 7.52 -12.92 7.64
CA VAL A 31 6.06 -13.00 7.76
C VAL A 31 5.39 -11.92 6.92
N SER A 32 5.90 -10.68 6.94
CA SER A 32 5.38 -9.59 6.12
C SER A 32 5.48 -9.90 4.63
N ALA A 33 6.61 -10.42 4.17
CA ALA A 33 6.80 -10.82 2.77
C ALA A 33 5.86 -11.97 2.38
N LEU A 34 5.69 -12.96 3.26
CA LEU A 34 4.82 -14.11 3.03
C LEU A 34 3.33 -13.70 2.92
N LEU A 35 2.91 -12.68 3.66
CA LEU A 35 1.55 -12.13 3.59
C LEU A 35 1.38 -11.15 2.43
N TRP A 36 2.45 -10.47 2.02
CA TRP A 36 2.44 -9.54 0.89
C TRP A 36 2.33 -10.26 -0.45
N LEU A 37 3.04 -11.39 -0.61
CA LEU A 37 3.07 -12.16 -1.85
C LEU A 37 1.68 -12.61 -2.35
N PRO A 38 0.81 -13.25 -1.55
CA PRO A 38 -0.52 -13.64 -2.01
C PRO A 38 -1.40 -12.43 -2.34
N ARG A 39 -1.25 -11.30 -1.62
CA ARG A 39 -1.97 -10.06 -1.94
C ARG A 39 -1.54 -9.50 -3.29
N PHE A 40 -0.24 -9.49 -3.56
CA PHE A 40 0.32 -9.09 -4.85
C PHE A 40 -0.23 -9.96 -5.99
N TRP A 41 -0.20 -11.28 -5.82
CA TRP A 41 -0.71 -12.21 -6.83
C TRP A 41 -2.21 -12.07 -7.08
N LYS A 42 -3.00 -11.84 -6.03
CA LYS A 42 -4.44 -11.58 -6.18
C LYS A 42 -4.70 -10.33 -7.02
N ALA A 43 -4.07 -9.21 -6.67
CA ALA A 43 -4.20 -7.95 -7.40
C ALA A 43 -3.77 -8.07 -8.88
N ARG A 44 -2.67 -8.81 -9.14
CA ARG A 44 -2.21 -9.08 -10.50
C ARG A 44 -3.11 -10.05 -11.26
N GLY A 45 -3.71 -11.04 -10.59
CA GLY A 45 -4.68 -11.94 -11.18
C GLY A 45 -5.95 -11.23 -11.62
N GLU A 46 -6.47 -10.31 -10.81
CA GLU A 46 -7.63 -9.47 -11.16
C GLU A 46 -7.33 -8.58 -12.37
N LEU A 47 -6.16 -7.94 -12.42
CA LEU A 47 -5.73 -7.16 -13.59
C LEU A 47 -5.51 -8.03 -14.83
N ALA A 48 -4.96 -9.24 -14.69
CA ALA A 48 -4.80 -10.17 -15.80
C ALA A 48 -6.15 -10.64 -16.36
N ALA A 49 -7.13 -10.87 -15.48
CA ALA A 49 -8.50 -11.19 -15.91
C ALA A 49 -9.12 -10.02 -16.70
N LEU A 50 -8.98 -8.78 -16.21
CA LEU A 50 -9.43 -7.59 -16.94
C LEU A 50 -8.71 -7.42 -18.28
N ALA A 51 -7.39 -7.66 -18.34
CA ALA A 51 -6.63 -7.57 -19.57
C ALA A 51 -7.01 -8.66 -20.59
N ALA A 52 -7.48 -9.82 -20.13
CA ALA A 52 -7.95 -10.91 -20.98
C ALA A 52 -9.37 -10.67 -21.53
N MET A 53 -10.14 -9.75 -20.96
CA MET A 53 -11.48 -9.40 -21.46
C MET A 53 -11.40 -8.71 -22.82
N SER A 54 -12.41 -8.96 -23.66
CA SER A 54 -12.52 -8.28 -24.95
C SER A 54 -12.67 -6.77 -24.76
N GLU A 55 -12.35 -6.00 -25.81
CA GLU A 55 -12.54 -4.55 -25.77
C GLU A 55 -14.01 -4.15 -25.53
N CYS A 56 -14.96 -4.90 -26.10
CA CYS A 56 -16.38 -4.67 -25.89
C CYS A 56 -16.79 -4.85 -24.43
N GLU A 57 -16.35 -5.95 -23.79
CA GLU A 57 -16.66 -6.24 -22.39
C GLU A 57 -16.01 -5.23 -21.44
N ARG A 58 -14.75 -4.82 -21.71
CA ARG A 58 -14.10 -3.75 -20.92
C ARG A 58 -14.82 -2.41 -21.08
N ARG A 59 -15.29 -2.11 -22.28
CA ARG A 59 -16.00 -0.86 -22.55
C ARG A 59 -17.38 -0.82 -21.89
N ASP A 60 -18.03 -1.96 -21.72
CA ASP A 60 -19.30 -2.07 -21.00
C ASP A 60 -19.15 -1.67 -19.53
N ILE A 61 -18.04 -2.08 -18.88
CA ILE A 61 -17.69 -1.64 -17.52
C ILE A 61 -17.03 -0.24 -17.48
N GLY A 62 -16.95 0.46 -18.61
CA GLY A 62 -16.39 1.82 -18.70
C GLY A 62 -14.87 1.92 -18.65
N LEU A 63 -14.17 0.79 -18.75
CA LEU A 63 -12.71 0.71 -18.77
C LEU A 63 -12.15 0.64 -20.19
N THR A 64 -10.93 1.17 -20.35
CA THR A 64 -10.15 1.04 -21.58
C THR A 64 -8.93 0.15 -21.35
N ALA A 65 -8.35 -0.39 -22.42
CA ALA A 65 -7.09 -1.14 -22.34
C ALA A 65 -5.99 -0.33 -21.63
N PHE A 66 -5.91 0.97 -21.91
CA PHE A 66 -4.94 1.87 -21.32
C PHE A 66 -5.12 2.01 -19.80
N ASP A 67 -6.35 2.02 -19.29
CA ASP A 67 -6.60 2.11 -17.84
C ASP A 67 -6.06 0.88 -17.11
N VAL A 68 -6.27 -0.31 -17.70
CA VAL A 68 -5.78 -1.58 -17.15
C VAL A 68 -4.26 -1.65 -17.19
N GLU A 69 -3.64 -1.21 -18.30
CA GLU A 69 -2.18 -1.11 -18.41
C GLU A 69 -1.60 -0.12 -17.41
N ASN A 70 -2.23 1.05 -17.26
CA ASN A 70 -1.80 2.04 -16.28
C ASN A 70 -1.93 1.50 -14.85
N ALA A 71 -2.98 0.71 -14.56
CA ALA A 71 -3.14 0.08 -13.25
C ALA A 71 -2.03 -0.96 -12.93
N LEU A 72 -1.40 -1.57 -13.93
CA LEU A 72 -0.23 -2.46 -13.71
C LEU A 72 1.01 -1.70 -13.21
N THR A 73 1.07 -0.39 -13.42
CA THR A 73 2.16 0.48 -12.93
C THR A 73 1.95 0.94 -11.49
N LEU A 74 0.79 0.67 -10.90
CA LEU A 74 0.49 1.10 -9.55
C LEU A 74 1.40 0.40 -8.52
N PRO A 75 1.74 1.11 -7.41
CA PRO A 75 2.42 0.49 -6.29
C PRO A 75 1.62 -0.69 -5.76
N VAL A 76 2.31 -1.75 -5.32
CA VAL A 76 1.67 -3.00 -4.87
C VAL A 76 0.71 -2.78 -3.69
N ASP A 77 0.97 -1.78 -2.85
CA ASP A 77 0.13 -1.48 -1.69
C ASP A 77 -1.21 -0.84 -2.07
N ARG A 78 -1.37 -0.41 -3.32
CA ARG A 78 -2.60 0.21 -3.82
C ARG A 78 -3.48 -0.84 -4.48
N ASP A 79 -4.73 -0.88 -4.05
CA ASP A 79 -5.74 -1.76 -4.65
C ASP A 79 -6.07 -1.29 -6.08
N PRO A 80 -5.70 -2.06 -7.12
CA PRO A 80 -5.89 -1.63 -8.51
C PRO A 80 -7.38 -1.55 -8.88
N THR A 81 -8.20 -2.45 -8.33
CA THR A 81 -9.64 -2.53 -8.62
C THR A 81 -10.36 -1.28 -8.11
N GLY A 82 -10.04 -0.83 -6.89
CA GLY A 82 -10.56 0.44 -6.36
C GLY A 82 -10.14 1.67 -7.17
N VAL A 83 -8.90 1.72 -7.67
CA VAL A 83 -8.44 2.83 -8.54
C VAL A 83 -9.19 2.85 -9.87
N LEU A 84 -9.40 1.68 -10.48
CA LEU A 84 -10.16 1.55 -11.72
C LEU A 84 -11.62 1.97 -11.53
N ALA A 85 -12.26 1.55 -10.43
CA ALA A 85 -13.62 1.98 -10.08
C ALA A 85 -13.73 3.51 -9.97
N GLN A 86 -12.76 4.15 -9.29
CA GLN A 86 -12.72 5.61 -9.18
C GLN A 86 -12.61 6.30 -10.55
N ILE A 87 -11.78 5.77 -11.47
CA ILE A 87 -11.64 6.32 -12.82
C ILE A 87 -12.97 6.24 -13.59
N VAL A 88 -13.69 5.13 -13.47
CA VAL A 88 -15.00 4.94 -14.12
C VAL A 88 -16.02 5.92 -13.55
N ASP A 89 -16.07 6.06 -12.22
CA ASP A 89 -16.97 6.99 -11.55
C ASP A 89 -16.70 8.45 -11.93
N ASP A 90 -15.42 8.86 -11.94
CA ASP A 90 -15.02 10.22 -12.35
C ASP A 90 -15.44 10.52 -13.80
N ARG A 91 -15.28 9.55 -14.71
CA ARG A 91 -15.73 9.69 -16.11
C ARG A 91 -17.24 9.76 -16.22
N ARG A 92 -17.96 8.95 -15.46
CA ARG A 92 -19.41 8.94 -15.43
C ARG A 92 -19.94 10.28 -14.94
N HIS A 93 -19.40 10.78 -13.84
CA HIS A 93 -19.76 12.08 -13.29
C HIS A 93 -19.56 13.22 -14.30
N ARG A 94 -18.45 13.21 -15.05
CA ARG A 94 -18.18 14.19 -16.12
C ARG A 94 -19.14 14.14 -17.31
N ARG A 95 -19.88 13.04 -17.51
CA ARG A 95 -20.89 12.91 -18.58
C ARG A 95 -22.27 13.37 -18.12
N GLU A 96 -22.52 13.29 -16.82
CA GLU A 96 -23.80 13.63 -16.19
C GLU A 96 -23.88 15.13 -15.80
N CYS A 97 -22.74 15.82 -15.74
CA CYS A 97 -22.62 17.27 -15.56
C CYS A 97 -22.46 18.01 -16.89
#